data_AF-A0A327J953-F1
#
_entry.id   AF-A0A327J953-F1
#
_cell.length_a   1.000
_cell.length_b   1.000
_cell.length_c   1.000
_cell.angle_alpha   90.00
_cell.angle_beta   90.00
_cell.angle_gamma   90.00
#
_symmetry.space_group_name_H-M   'P 1'
#
loop_
_entity.id
_entity.type
_entity.pdbx_description
1 polymer ?
#
loop_
_entity_poly.entity_id
_entity_poly.type
_entity_poly.pdbx_seq_one_letter_code
_entity_poly.pdbx_strand_id
1 'polypeptide(L)'
;MTPNYNYNNLPNKNNGNDKNPMKMIAIIIIATVAIFGYQLRGVIKPHFNTADKNIENNSVQEENKFSLNGLEDIDLPDEVTDDNPSSSKNDFSLVNSPSSNSDNNYLHNAIDSTGQVHKWNKKTIAIWVANSNYQTTVYQAFAKYNKTFPDLFKFMITQDRKKADIVVDIVNSLERSRGDGYYKQGNTDINYNQKGEINTAHIKLLQTDNHGNYLSKTKLYAVAIHEIGHAIGIMGHSQSKNDVMYGFNATSEFSAKDKETIRLMYSKNQEEVSNAKSGYEDTKLKEALSYAEKIPNKTTSWIQLGQVYYDQGKLNDALDAYKKALSIDATDPDVYRSMAQCYYISKKYETAIKYFKYAKQYASSNTDTSLIDENIGICYHKLNRFDEAYPYLKTAFEANPKIKGNLYNFISVCANLDKKEEARNAIEQYKNAGNDISQDEMIQVALKWIK
;
A
#
# COMPACT_ATOMS: atom_id res chain seq x y z
N MET A 1 18.32 -14.49 19.00
CA MET A 1 19.68 -13.99 19.30
C MET A 1 20.06 -13.04 18.18
N THR A 2 20.08 -11.74 18.46
CA THR A 2 20.51 -10.70 17.52
C THR A 2 22.04 -10.75 17.37
N PRO A 3 22.62 -10.78 16.15
CA PRO A 3 24.05 -10.71 15.99
C PRO A 3 24.50 -9.26 16.18
N ASN A 4 25.37 -9.06 17.18
CA ASN A 4 26.02 -7.80 17.49
C ASN A 4 27.12 -7.56 16.44
N TYR A 5 26.87 -6.72 15.44
CA TYR A 5 27.88 -6.38 14.44
C TYR A 5 28.83 -5.32 14.99
N ASN A 6 30.04 -5.77 15.32
CA ASN A 6 31.15 -4.95 15.76
C ASN A 6 31.72 -4.16 14.57
N TYR A 7 31.55 -2.83 14.56
CA TYR A 7 31.86 -1.89 13.47
C TYR A 7 33.36 -1.68 13.19
N ASN A 8 34.26 -2.52 13.70
CA ASN A 8 35.70 -2.28 13.66
C ASN A 8 36.51 -3.10 12.65
N ASN A 9 35.88 -3.91 11.78
CA ASN A 9 36.61 -4.70 10.77
C ASN A 9 36.01 -4.57 9.37
N LEU A 10 36.40 -3.52 8.64
CA LEU A 10 36.34 -3.49 7.18
C LEU A 10 37.77 -3.50 6.61
N PRO A 11 38.04 -4.26 5.53
CA PRO A 11 39.38 -4.41 4.98
C PRO A 11 39.88 -3.10 4.39
N ASN A 12 40.96 -2.60 4.96
CA ASN A 12 41.66 -1.39 4.57
C ASN A 12 42.47 -1.66 3.29
N LYS A 13 41.88 -1.43 2.12
CA LYS A 13 42.62 -1.29 0.86
C LYS A 13 41.82 -0.43 -0.12
N ASN A 14 42.02 0.89 -0.04
CA ASN A 14 41.97 1.75 -1.21
C ASN A 14 43.01 2.87 -1.05
N ASN A 15 44.06 2.78 -1.86
CA ASN A 15 45.05 3.82 -2.07
C ASN A 15 44.37 4.99 -2.79
N GLY A 16 44.39 6.19 -2.19
CA GLY A 16 43.98 7.43 -2.84
C GLY A 16 43.36 8.42 -1.86
N ASN A 17 44.16 9.41 -1.49
CA ASN A 17 43.94 10.58 -0.61
C ASN A 17 42.65 11.42 -0.82
N ASP A 18 41.44 10.85 -0.79
CA ASP A 18 40.20 11.64 -0.89
C ASP A 18 39.54 11.82 0.50
N LYS A 19 39.94 12.89 1.20
CA LYS A 19 39.47 13.26 2.55
C LYS A 19 38.09 13.97 2.54
N ASN A 20 37.21 13.70 1.58
CA ASN A 20 35.88 14.30 1.57
C ASN A 20 34.90 13.45 2.41
N PRO A 21 34.50 13.89 3.62
CA PRO A 21 33.59 13.13 4.48
C PRO A 21 32.23 12.86 3.83
N MET A 22 31.80 13.68 2.85
CA MET A 22 30.58 13.42 2.08
C MET A 22 30.70 12.23 1.12
N LYS A 23 31.89 11.94 0.57
CA LYS A 23 32.08 10.73 -0.25
C LYS A 23 32.00 9.46 0.61
N MET A 24 32.49 9.51 1.85
CA MET A 24 32.33 8.41 2.82
C MET A 24 30.87 8.25 3.28
N ILE A 25 30.14 9.34 3.49
CA ILE A 25 28.73 9.31 3.89
C ILE A 25 27.81 8.91 2.72
N ALA A 26 28.12 9.30 1.48
CA ALA A 26 27.39 8.84 0.29
C ALA A 26 27.40 7.31 0.14
N ILE A 27 28.44 6.63 0.63
CA ILE A 27 28.51 5.16 0.71
C ILE A 27 27.57 4.61 1.80
N ILE A 28 27.43 5.31 2.94
CA ILE A 28 26.59 4.93 4.09
C ILE A 28 25.09 5.12 3.78
N ILE A 29 24.72 6.19 3.06
CA ILE A 29 23.32 6.52 2.71
C ILE A 29 22.58 5.34 2.08
N ILE A 30 23.26 4.49 1.32
CA ILE A 30 22.59 3.41 0.58
C ILE A 30 22.58 2.07 1.31
N ALA A 31 23.35 1.89 2.39
CA ALA A 31 23.18 0.69 3.22
C ALA A 31 21.85 0.73 4.00
N THR A 32 21.40 1.92 4.39
CA THR A 32 20.14 2.15 5.11
C THR A 32 18.94 2.33 4.17
N VAL A 33 19.09 2.98 3.01
CA VAL A 33 17.98 3.16 2.05
C VAL A 33 17.70 1.90 1.21
N ALA A 34 18.69 1.03 0.96
CA ALA A 34 18.46 -0.22 0.22
C ALA A 34 17.68 -1.29 1.02
N ILE A 35 17.49 -1.09 2.33
CA ILE A 35 16.70 -1.99 3.18
C ILE A 35 15.29 -1.42 3.46
N PHE A 36 15.07 -0.11 3.22
CA PHE A 36 13.80 0.59 3.46
C PHE A 36 13.08 0.99 2.17
N GLY A 37 13.10 0.11 1.17
CA GLY A 37 12.37 0.28 -0.08
C GLY A 37 10.89 -0.11 0.01
N TYR A 38 10.21 0.17 1.12
CA TYR A 38 8.75 0.07 1.25
C TYR A 38 8.29 1.02 2.36
N GLN A 39 7.12 1.65 2.16
CA GLN A 39 6.35 2.42 3.16
C GLN A 39 6.71 3.91 3.38
N LEU A 40 6.59 4.80 2.38
CA LEU A 40 6.37 6.24 2.66
C LEU A 40 5.50 6.94 1.59
N ARG A 41 4.18 6.96 1.80
CA ARG A 41 3.29 8.01 1.29
C ARG A 41 2.32 8.42 2.39
N GLY A 42 2.42 9.68 2.84
CA GLY A 42 1.38 10.32 3.65
C GLY A 42 1.90 11.36 4.64
N VAL A 43 2.20 12.60 4.19
CA VAL A 43 2.17 13.77 5.07
C VAL A 43 1.57 14.97 4.33
N ILE A 44 0.33 15.29 4.67
CA ILE A 44 -0.19 16.66 4.65
C ILE A 44 -0.72 16.92 6.06
N LYS A 45 -0.10 17.84 6.80
CA LYS A 45 -0.75 18.55 7.91
C LYS A 45 -0.61 20.06 7.65
N PRO A 46 -1.67 20.86 7.83
CA PRO A 46 -1.57 22.31 7.84
C PRO A 46 -1.15 22.82 9.22
N HIS A 47 -0.46 23.97 9.20
CA HIS A 47 0.02 24.74 10.35
C HIS A 47 -1.11 25.22 11.28
N PHE A 48 -0.78 25.34 12.58
CA PHE A 48 -1.35 26.37 13.43
C PHE A 48 -0.25 27.13 14.17
N ASN A 49 -0.44 28.45 14.18
CA ASN A 49 0.37 29.49 14.75
C ASN A 49 0.12 29.57 16.27
N THR A 50 1.16 29.72 17.08
CA THR A 50 1.05 29.91 18.53
C THR A 50 0.97 31.39 18.88
N ALA A 51 -0.13 31.82 19.48
CA ALA A 51 -0.18 33.01 20.32
C ALA A 51 -1.13 32.76 21.49
N ASP A 52 -0.50 32.52 22.64
CA ASP A 52 -0.86 32.85 24.03
C ASP A 52 -2.30 33.00 24.55
N LYS A 53 -2.45 32.38 25.73
CA LYS A 53 -3.27 32.70 26.94
C LYS A 53 -4.58 31.94 27.17
N ASN A 54 -4.54 31.19 28.29
CA ASN A 54 -5.55 30.96 29.32
C ASN A 54 -7.03 31.07 28.90
N ILE A 55 -7.77 29.96 29.07
CA ILE A 55 -8.98 29.89 29.90
C ILE A 55 -9.29 28.41 30.18
N GLU A 56 -9.51 28.12 31.45
CA GLU A 56 -9.96 26.85 32.01
C GLU A 56 -11.38 26.47 31.58
N ASN A 57 -11.68 25.16 31.72
CA ASN A 57 -13.00 24.58 32.00
C ASN A 57 -14.13 24.81 30.98
N ASN A 58 -14.41 23.75 30.19
CA ASN A 58 -15.74 23.14 29.97
C ASN A 58 -15.85 22.53 28.56
N SER A 59 -15.75 21.20 28.44
CA SER A 59 -16.34 20.48 27.29
C SER A 59 -16.35 18.96 27.50
N VAL A 60 -17.08 18.49 28.53
CA VAL A 60 -17.49 17.07 28.67
C VAL A 60 -18.87 16.83 28.02
N GLN A 61 -19.33 17.69 27.09
CA GLN A 61 -20.73 17.65 26.61
C GLN A 61 -20.98 17.60 25.08
N GLU A 62 -19.97 17.38 24.22
CA GLU A 62 -20.23 17.29 22.77
C GLU A 62 -19.96 15.92 22.11
N GLU A 63 -19.43 14.91 22.80
CA GLU A 63 -19.16 13.59 22.20
C GLU A 63 -20.41 12.71 21.95
N ASN A 64 -21.60 13.13 22.39
CA ASN A 64 -22.81 12.29 22.37
C ASN A 64 -23.73 12.44 21.15
N LYS A 65 -23.33 13.13 20.07
CA LYS A 65 -24.30 13.48 19.01
C LYS A 65 -24.30 12.67 17.72
N PHE A 66 -23.33 11.79 17.47
CA PHE A 66 -23.34 10.97 16.25
C PHE A 66 -22.77 9.56 16.51
N SER A 67 -23.59 8.74 17.18
CA SER A 67 -23.28 7.34 17.42
C SER A 67 -23.76 6.47 16.25
N LEU A 68 -23.02 5.39 15.96
CA LEU A 68 -23.53 4.31 15.10
C LEU A 68 -24.54 3.41 15.82
N ASN A 69 -24.73 3.60 17.14
CA ASN A 69 -25.67 2.83 17.95
C ASN A 69 -27.10 2.92 17.36
N GLY A 70 -27.73 1.77 17.16
CA GLY A 70 -29.08 1.64 16.61
C GLY A 70 -29.13 1.52 15.08
N LEU A 71 -27.99 1.56 14.40
CA LEU A 71 -27.89 1.31 12.95
C LEU A 71 -27.44 -0.13 12.63
N GLU A 72 -27.28 -0.99 13.65
CA GLU A 72 -26.78 -2.35 13.46
C GLU A 72 -27.85 -3.34 12.98
N ASP A 73 -29.13 -2.99 13.14
CA ASP A 73 -30.24 -3.81 12.68
C ASP A 73 -30.56 -3.44 11.23
N ILE A 74 -30.30 -4.41 10.36
CA ILE A 74 -30.34 -4.29 8.91
C ILE A 74 -31.81 -4.40 8.47
N ASP A 75 -32.51 -3.27 8.32
CA ASP A 75 -33.79 -3.24 7.60
C ASP A 75 -33.51 -2.99 6.10
N LEU A 76 -32.85 -3.97 5.47
CA LEU A 76 -32.68 -4.00 4.02
C LEU A 76 -33.79 -4.89 3.46
N PRO A 77 -34.51 -4.45 2.42
CA PRO A 77 -35.53 -5.29 1.81
C PRO A 77 -34.91 -6.60 1.32
N ASP A 78 -35.61 -7.71 1.54
CA ASP A 78 -35.24 -9.01 0.99
C ASP A 78 -35.02 -8.86 -0.53
N GLU A 79 -33.87 -9.27 -1.04
CA GLU A 79 -33.66 -9.28 -2.48
C GLU A 79 -34.64 -10.26 -3.13
N VAL A 80 -35.37 -9.78 -4.13
CA VAL A 80 -35.84 -10.64 -5.21
C VAL A 80 -34.58 -11.21 -5.85
N THR A 81 -34.37 -12.51 -5.69
CA THR A 81 -33.30 -13.25 -6.34
C THR A 81 -33.35 -12.98 -7.83
N ASP A 82 -32.38 -12.24 -8.36
CA ASP A 82 -32.25 -12.04 -9.80
C ASP A 82 -31.76 -13.37 -10.40
N ASP A 83 -32.71 -14.26 -10.70
CA ASP A 83 -32.51 -15.49 -11.44
C ASP A 83 -32.08 -15.15 -12.88
N ASN A 84 -30.81 -14.85 -13.07
CA ASN A 84 -30.22 -14.86 -14.40
C ASN A 84 -28.80 -15.46 -14.39
N PRO A 85 -28.68 -16.80 -14.37
CA PRO A 85 -27.41 -17.48 -14.54
C PRO A 85 -27.07 -17.52 -16.04
N SER A 86 -26.57 -16.41 -16.58
CA SER A 86 -26.05 -16.38 -17.94
C SER A 86 -24.71 -15.63 -18.05
N SER A 87 -23.65 -16.24 -17.50
CA SER A 87 -22.40 -16.49 -18.24
C SER A 87 -21.35 -17.24 -17.39
N SER A 88 -20.85 -18.33 -17.96
CA SER A 88 -19.82 -19.26 -17.47
C SER A 88 -20.22 -20.12 -16.25
N LYS A 89 -20.82 -21.28 -16.56
CA LYS A 89 -20.68 -22.48 -15.73
C LYS A 89 -19.18 -22.78 -15.60
N ASN A 90 -18.62 -22.62 -14.41
CA ASN A 90 -17.46 -23.39 -13.97
C ASN A 90 -17.79 -23.95 -12.60
N ASP A 91 -18.17 -25.22 -12.62
CA ASP A 91 -18.55 -26.03 -11.48
C ASP A 91 -17.30 -26.26 -10.62
N PHE A 92 -17.13 -25.44 -9.57
CA PHE A 92 -16.01 -25.57 -8.63
C PHE A 92 -16.37 -26.61 -7.56
N SER A 93 -16.17 -27.89 -7.90
CA SER A 93 -15.92 -28.92 -6.88
C SER A 93 -14.40 -29.04 -6.72
N LEU A 94 -13.89 -28.62 -5.56
CA LEU A 94 -12.49 -28.84 -5.20
C LEU A 94 -12.37 -29.91 -4.13
N VAL A 95 -11.38 -30.74 -4.39
CA VAL A 95 -10.93 -31.94 -3.72
C VAL A 95 -10.58 -31.65 -2.25
N ASN A 96 -11.13 -32.47 -1.35
CA ASN A 96 -10.70 -32.56 0.04
C ASN A 96 -9.27 -33.11 0.13
N SER A 97 -8.37 -32.39 0.81
CA SER A 97 -7.15 -32.96 1.43
C SER A 97 -6.58 -32.03 2.50
N PRO A 98 -5.79 -32.56 3.45
CA PRO A 98 -6.07 -32.47 4.87
C PRO A 98 -5.57 -31.21 5.57
N SER A 99 -6.32 -30.84 6.60
CA SER A 99 -6.18 -29.73 7.54
C SER A 99 -4.75 -29.25 7.82
N SER A 100 -4.40 -28.10 7.24
CA SER A 100 -3.50 -27.14 7.87
C SER A 100 -4.32 -26.07 8.58
N ASN A 101 -3.80 -25.47 9.66
CA ASN A 101 -4.45 -24.36 10.40
C ASN A 101 -4.83 -23.15 9.50
N SER A 102 -4.37 -23.11 8.24
CA SER A 102 -4.74 -22.15 7.21
C SER A 102 -6.20 -22.27 6.73
N ASP A 103 -6.92 -23.35 7.04
CA ASP A 103 -8.30 -23.49 6.54
C ASP A 103 -9.32 -22.69 7.35
N ASN A 104 -8.97 -22.23 8.56
CA ASN A 104 -9.90 -21.56 9.48
C ASN A 104 -9.84 -20.03 9.44
N ASN A 105 -8.85 -19.45 8.76
CA ASN A 105 -8.70 -18.00 8.60
C ASN A 105 -7.91 -17.71 7.32
N TYR A 106 -7.86 -16.46 6.89
CA TYR A 106 -7.06 -16.01 5.76
C TYR A 106 -6.16 -14.84 6.15
N LEU A 107 -5.56 -14.90 7.35
CA LEU A 107 -4.68 -13.85 7.89
C LEU A 107 -3.54 -13.48 6.93
N HIS A 108 -3.11 -14.40 6.07
CA HIS A 108 -2.13 -14.14 5.02
C HIS A 108 -2.53 -12.99 4.09
N ASN A 109 -3.81 -12.77 3.87
CA ASN A 109 -4.29 -11.66 3.06
C ASN A 109 -4.12 -10.30 3.75
N ALA A 110 -3.83 -10.25 5.06
CA ALA A 110 -3.63 -9.03 5.83
C ALA A 110 -2.16 -8.80 6.23
N ILE A 111 -1.22 -9.52 5.64
CA ILE A 111 0.20 -9.47 5.98
C ILE A 111 1.04 -9.03 4.78
N ASP A 112 2.04 -8.19 5.04
CA ASP A 112 3.01 -7.73 4.05
C ASP A 112 4.18 -8.72 3.83
N SER A 113 5.09 -8.36 2.94
CA SER A 113 6.27 -9.18 2.63
C SER A 113 7.27 -9.30 3.79
N THR A 114 7.16 -8.47 4.82
CA THR A 114 7.99 -8.54 6.04
C THR A 114 7.37 -9.40 7.14
N GLY A 115 6.14 -9.87 6.93
CA GLY A 115 5.36 -10.57 7.95
C GLY A 115 4.62 -9.63 8.89
N GLN A 116 4.61 -8.32 8.65
CA GLN A 116 3.83 -7.35 9.44
C GLN A 116 2.35 -7.42 9.06
N VAL A 117 1.48 -7.39 10.07
CA VAL A 117 0.02 -7.32 9.83
C VAL A 117 -0.38 -5.87 9.55
N HIS A 118 -1.07 -5.64 8.44
CA HIS A 118 -1.70 -4.37 8.13
C HIS A 118 -2.88 -4.14 9.08
N LYS A 119 -2.79 -3.09 9.91
CA LYS A 119 -3.88 -2.72 10.82
C LYS A 119 -3.79 -1.27 11.28
N TRP A 120 -4.88 -0.76 11.82
CA TRP A 120 -4.91 0.51 12.53
C TRP A 120 -4.15 0.42 13.85
N ASN A 121 -3.43 1.49 14.20
CA ASN A 121 -2.73 1.62 15.49
C ASN A 121 -3.57 2.34 16.56
N LYS A 122 -4.84 2.61 16.25
CA LYS A 122 -5.79 3.31 17.12
C LYS A 122 -7.05 2.46 17.28
N LYS A 123 -7.68 2.56 18.45
CA LYS A 123 -8.96 1.86 18.72
C LYS A 123 -10.15 2.55 18.09
N THR A 124 -10.18 3.88 18.14
CA THR A 124 -11.27 4.68 17.57
C THR A 124 -10.87 5.17 16.20
N ILE A 125 -11.67 4.87 15.19
CA ILE A 125 -11.43 5.21 13.79
C ILE A 125 -12.55 6.15 13.34
N ALA A 126 -12.22 7.40 13.04
CA ALA A 126 -13.18 8.40 12.60
C ALA A 126 -13.59 8.15 11.14
N ILE A 127 -14.90 8.10 10.86
CA ILE A 127 -15.42 7.86 9.52
C ILE A 127 -16.24 9.05 9.03
N TRP A 128 -16.10 9.38 7.75
CA TRP A 128 -16.97 10.33 7.06
C TRP A 128 -17.47 9.69 5.77
N VAL A 129 -18.78 9.74 5.54
CA VAL A 129 -19.41 9.21 4.33
C VAL A 129 -20.07 10.35 3.58
N ALA A 130 -19.80 10.45 2.28
CA ALA A 130 -20.39 11.45 1.41
C ALA A 130 -21.93 11.43 1.45
N ASN A 131 -22.53 12.61 1.44
CA ASN A 131 -23.98 12.76 1.40
C ASN A 131 -24.53 12.14 0.09
N SER A 132 -25.41 11.16 0.23
CA SER A 132 -25.99 10.40 -0.87
C SER A 132 -27.19 9.58 -0.40
N ASN A 133 -27.95 9.03 -1.33
CA ASN A 133 -29.05 8.08 -1.03
C ASN A 133 -28.57 6.77 -0.37
N TYR A 134 -27.26 6.53 -0.35
CA TYR A 134 -26.62 5.35 0.21
C TYR A 134 -25.91 5.62 1.54
N GLN A 135 -25.88 6.86 2.02
CA GLN A 135 -25.11 7.24 3.19
C GLN A 135 -25.47 6.39 4.43
N THR A 136 -26.77 6.22 4.70
CA THR A 136 -27.26 5.37 5.79
C THR A 136 -26.83 3.91 5.61
N THR A 137 -26.92 3.38 4.39
CA THR A 137 -26.50 2.01 4.06
C THR A 137 -25.03 1.77 4.37
N VAL A 138 -24.16 2.72 4.03
CA VAL A 138 -22.73 2.64 4.37
C VAL A 138 -22.51 2.73 5.88
N TYR A 139 -23.23 3.61 6.60
CA TYR A 139 -23.13 3.65 8.06
C TYR A 139 -23.62 2.36 8.73
N GLN A 140 -24.66 1.71 8.21
CA GLN A 140 -25.08 0.38 8.67
C GLN A 140 -23.98 -0.67 8.49
N ALA A 141 -23.20 -0.59 7.40
CA ALA A 141 -22.07 -1.49 7.17
C ALA A 141 -20.98 -1.29 8.25
N PHE A 142 -20.61 -0.04 8.56
CA PHE A 142 -19.68 0.24 9.68
C PHE A 142 -20.26 -0.18 11.04
N ALA A 143 -21.55 0.01 11.27
CA ALA A 143 -22.22 -0.40 12.50
C ALA A 143 -22.17 -1.93 12.68
N LYS A 144 -22.30 -2.70 11.61
CA LYS A 144 -22.12 -4.16 11.62
C LYS A 144 -20.74 -4.60 12.06
N TYR A 145 -19.68 -3.91 11.62
CA TYR A 145 -18.33 -4.15 12.13
C TYR A 145 -18.22 -3.83 13.63
N ASN A 146 -18.75 -2.69 14.08
CA ASN A 146 -18.77 -2.35 15.51
C ASN A 146 -19.50 -3.40 16.37
N LYS A 147 -20.66 -3.90 15.91
CA LYS A 147 -21.44 -4.95 16.59
C LYS A 147 -20.69 -6.26 16.67
N THR A 148 -19.97 -6.62 15.60
CA THR A 148 -19.29 -7.92 15.48
C THR A 148 -17.94 -7.93 16.20
N PHE A 149 -17.25 -6.79 16.25
CA PHE A 149 -15.87 -6.67 16.77
C PHE A 149 -15.71 -5.60 17.87
N PRO A 150 -16.58 -5.57 18.91
CA PRO A 150 -16.66 -4.44 19.85
C PRO A 150 -15.37 -4.21 20.65
N ASP A 151 -14.57 -5.24 20.86
CA ASP A 151 -13.35 -5.18 21.67
C ASP A 151 -12.08 -4.82 20.87
N LEU A 152 -12.14 -4.89 19.53
CA LEU A 152 -10.97 -4.73 18.66
C LEU A 152 -10.76 -3.28 18.24
N PHE A 153 -11.82 -2.66 17.72
CA PHE A 153 -11.85 -1.26 17.27
C PHE A 153 -13.28 -0.74 17.26
N LYS A 154 -13.43 0.58 17.10
CA LYS A 154 -14.72 1.26 17.04
C LYS A 154 -14.68 2.35 15.98
N PHE A 155 -15.59 2.26 15.01
CA PHE A 155 -15.87 3.34 14.07
C PHE A 155 -16.75 4.40 14.73
N MET A 156 -16.45 5.67 14.47
CA MET A 156 -17.23 6.82 14.96
C MET A 156 -17.44 7.84 13.84
N ILE A 157 -18.67 8.33 13.71
CA ILE A 157 -18.99 9.32 12.68
C ILE A 157 -18.34 10.66 13.03
N THR A 158 -17.68 11.27 12.04
CA THR A 158 -17.31 12.69 12.06
C THR A 158 -18.06 13.43 10.97
N GLN A 159 -18.51 14.65 11.25
CA GLN A 159 -19.11 15.53 10.24
C GLN A 159 -18.05 16.30 9.43
N ASP A 160 -16.82 16.37 9.95
CA ASP A 160 -15.69 17.01 9.28
C ASP A 160 -14.89 15.98 8.49
N ARG A 161 -15.00 16.03 7.16
CA ARG A 161 -14.26 15.17 6.22
C ARG A 161 -12.74 15.22 6.46
N LYS A 162 -12.19 16.36 6.90
CA LYS A 162 -10.74 16.51 7.12
C LYS A 162 -10.27 15.84 8.42
N LYS A 163 -11.19 15.53 9.33
CA LYS A 163 -10.90 14.80 10.58
C LYS A 163 -11.17 13.30 10.46
N ALA A 164 -11.61 12.84 9.30
CA ALA A 164 -11.89 11.43 9.07
C ALA A 164 -10.59 10.64 8.85
N ASP A 165 -10.53 9.47 9.47
CA ASP A 165 -9.52 8.45 9.21
C ASP A 165 -9.90 7.64 7.96
N ILE A 166 -11.20 7.34 7.82
CA ILE A 166 -11.77 6.72 6.62
C ILE A 166 -12.73 7.69 5.97
N VAL A 167 -12.46 8.02 4.71
CA VAL A 167 -13.37 8.77 3.85
C VAL A 167 -14.05 7.80 2.90
N VAL A 168 -15.38 7.89 2.79
CA VAL A 168 -16.16 7.12 1.81
C VAL A 168 -16.83 8.07 0.84
N ASP A 169 -16.46 7.99 -0.44
CA ASP A 169 -17.11 8.74 -1.52
C ASP A 169 -17.98 7.79 -2.36
N ILE A 170 -19.17 8.25 -2.72
CA ILE A 170 -20.08 7.56 -3.64
C ILE A 170 -19.90 8.16 -5.03
N VAL A 171 -19.55 7.35 -6.02
CA VAL A 171 -19.09 7.81 -7.34
C VAL A 171 -19.88 7.18 -8.49
N ASN A 172 -19.86 7.84 -9.66
CA ASN A 172 -20.46 7.34 -10.91
C ASN A 172 -19.51 6.52 -11.78
N SER A 173 -18.21 6.60 -11.48
CA SER A 173 -17.17 5.86 -12.18
C SER A 173 -15.99 5.64 -11.26
N LEU A 174 -15.40 4.45 -11.33
CA LEU A 174 -14.06 4.20 -10.80
C LEU A 174 -13.05 4.37 -11.93
N GLU A 175 -11.85 4.85 -11.61
CA GLU A 175 -10.76 4.85 -12.59
C GLU A 175 -10.56 3.40 -13.08
N ARG A 176 -10.54 3.20 -14.40
CA ARG A 176 -10.40 1.86 -14.98
C ARG A 176 -9.05 1.28 -14.54
N SER A 177 -9.08 0.25 -13.69
CA SER A 177 -8.01 -0.76 -13.71
C SER A 177 -7.94 -1.27 -15.15
N ARG A 178 -6.82 -1.02 -15.81
CA ARG A 178 -6.57 -1.44 -17.18
C ARG A 178 -6.87 -2.94 -17.32
N GLY A 179 -7.74 -3.29 -18.26
CA GLY A 179 -7.77 -4.61 -18.91
C GLY A 179 -8.43 -5.79 -18.18
N ASP A 180 -8.94 -5.66 -16.97
CA ASP A 180 -9.33 -6.85 -16.19
C ASP A 180 -10.66 -7.50 -16.57
N GLY A 181 -11.55 -6.82 -17.30
CA GLY A 181 -12.89 -7.33 -17.65
C GLY A 181 -13.83 -7.57 -16.45
N TYR A 182 -13.35 -7.41 -15.22
CA TYR A 182 -14.10 -7.54 -13.99
C TYR A 182 -14.66 -6.18 -13.56
N TYR A 183 -15.97 -6.14 -13.37
CA TYR A 183 -16.66 -4.95 -12.92
C TYR A 183 -16.39 -4.70 -11.43
N LYS A 184 -15.49 -3.76 -11.14
CA LYS A 184 -15.24 -3.28 -9.76
C LYS A 184 -16.39 -2.38 -9.32
N GLN A 185 -17.06 -2.74 -8.23
CA GLN A 185 -18.14 -1.94 -7.62
C GLN A 185 -17.65 -1.08 -6.43
N GLY A 186 -16.43 -1.34 -5.97
CA GLY A 186 -15.74 -0.57 -4.94
C GLY A 186 -14.23 -0.50 -5.21
N ASN A 187 -13.58 0.45 -4.57
CA ASN A 187 -12.12 0.53 -4.48
C ASN A 187 -11.72 1.15 -3.14
N THR A 188 -10.74 0.56 -2.48
CA THR A 188 -10.19 1.07 -1.23
C THR A 188 -8.71 1.39 -1.38
N ASP A 189 -8.39 2.67 -1.23
CA ASP A 189 -7.02 3.19 -1.25
C ASP A 189 -6.54 3.39 0.20
N ILE A 190 -5.41 2.80 0.59
CA ILE A 190 -4.88 2.88 1.97
C ILE A 190 -3.53 3.60 1.97
N ASN A 191 -3.38 4.54 2.90
CA ASN A 191 -2.09 5.13 3.21
C ASN A 191 -1.60 4.63 4.56
N TYR A 192 -0.33 4.24 4.58
CA TYR A 192 0.35 3.73 5.76
C TYR A 192 1.28 4.79 6.35
N ASN A 193 1.50 4.73 7.67
CA ASN A 193 2.51 5.54 8.33
C ASN A 193 3.92 4.95 8.14
N GLN A 194 4.94 5.62 8.67
CA GLN A 194 6.34 5.20 8.56
C GLN A 194 6.65 3.85 9.23
N LYS A 195 5.74 3.34 10.07
CA LYS A 195 5.85 2.05 10.76
C LYS A 195 5.09 0.93 10.04
N GLY A 196 4.49 1.22 8.87
CA GLY A 196 3.66 0.27 8.11
C GLY A 196 2.25 0.05 8.68
N GLU A 197 1.81 0.88 9.64
CA GLU A 197 0.46 0.82 10.20
C GLU A 197 -0.49 1.70 9.38
N ILE A 198 -1.76 1.33 9.32
CA ILE A 198 -2.78 2.09 8.58
C ILE A 198 -2.94 3.48 9.20
N ASN A 199 -2.83 4.52 8.38
CA ASN A 199 -2.94 5.92 8.78
C ASN A 199 -4.24 6.57 8.30
N THR A 200 -4.62 6.32 7.05
CA THR A 200 -5.90 6.78 6.46
C THR A 200 -6.36 5.78 5.40
N ALA A 201 -7.67 5.67 5.18
CA ALA A 201 -8.24 4.94 4.04
C ALA A 201 -9.25 5.79 3.27
N HIS A 202 -9.34 5.57 1.96
CA HIS A 202 -10.31 6.20 1.08
C HIS A 202 -11.06 5.12 0.31
N ILE A 203 -12.33 4.96 0.63
CA ILE A 203 -13.23 4.03 -0.05
C ILE A 203 -14.01 4.81 -1.10
N LYS A 204 -14.08 4.28 -2.32
CA LYS A 204 -14.93 4.78 -3.40
C LYS A 204 -15.92 3.67 -3.75
N LEU A 205 -17.22 3.93 -3.58
CA LEU A 205 -18.28 2.99 -3.91
C LEU A 205 -19.00 3.46 -5.17
N LEU A 206 -19.14 2.59 -6.15
CA LEU A 206 -19.85 2.87 -7.38
C LEU A 206 -21.35 2.77 -7.12
N GLN A 207 -22.11 3.82 -7.47
CA GLN A 207 -23.56 3.81 -7.23
C GLN A 207 -24.39 3.23 -8.37
N THR A 208 -23.80 3.01 -9.54
CA THR A 208 -24.47 2.44 -10.71
C THR A 208 -23.83 1.12 -11.13
N ASP A 209 -24.56 0.31 -11.90
CA ASP A 209 -24.05 -0.85 -12.62
C ASP A 209 -23.44 -0.46 -13.99
N ASN A 210 -22.98 -1.46 -14.75
CA ASN A 210 -22.38 -1.28 -16.09
C ASN A 210 -23.33 -0.66 -17.11
N HIS A 211 -24.63 -0.69 -16.84
CA HIS A 211 -25.69 -0.16 -17.68
C HIS A 211 -26.14 1.22 -17.21
N GLY A 212 -25.57 1.76 -16.13
CA GLY A 212 -25.92 3.05 -15.55
C GLY A 212 -27.11 3.00 -14.60
N ASN A 213 -27.62 1.81 -14.24
CA ASN A 213 -28.72 1.68 -13.28
C ASN A 213 -28.21 1.78 -11.86
N TYR A 214 -28.92 2.48 -10.98
CA TYR A 214 -28.58 2.57 -9.56
C TYR A 214 -28.59 1.19 -8.88
N LEU A 215 -27.59 0.91 -8.05
CA LEU A 215 -27.50 -0.34 -7.30
C LEU A 215 -28.61 -0.44 -6.22
N SER A 216 -29.04 -1.65 -5.90
CA SER A 216 -29.88 -1.88 -4.71
C SER A 216 -29.09 -1.48 -3.45
N LYS A 217 -29.81 -1.07 -2.38
CA LYS A 217 -29.17 -0.83 -1.08
C LYS A 217 -28.47 -2.09 -0.55
N THR A 218 -29.05 -3.27 -0.79
CA THR A 218 -28.48 -4.57 -0.39
C THR A 218 -27.15 -4.85 -1.08
N LYS A 219 -27.09 -4.65 -2.40
CA LYS A 219 -25.85 -4.80 -3.16
C LYS A 219 -24.79 -3.79 -2.71
N LEU A 220 -25.14 -2.52 -2.56
CA LEU A 220 -24.19 -1.51 -2.10
C LEU A 220 -23.74 -1.75 -0.64
N TYR A 221 -24.61 -2.28 0.22
CA TYR A 221 -24.25 -2.72 1.57
C TYR A 221 -23.18 -3.81 1.54
N ALA A 222 -23.38 -4.85 0.72
CA ALA A 222 -22.41 -5.94 0.59
C ALA A 222 -21.05 -5.44 0.08
N VAL A 223 -21.04 -4.56 -0.92
CA VAL A 223 -19.82 -3.92 -1.41
C VAL A 223 -19.18 -3.06 -0.30
N ALA A 224 -19.96 -2.29 0.45
CA ALA A 224 -19.43 -1.49 1.56
C ALA A 224 -18.79 -2.36 2.65
N ILE A 225 -19.43 -3.48 3.03
CA ILE A 225 -18.88 -4.43 3.99
C ILE A 225 -17.53 -4.99 3.52
N HIS A 226 -17.43 -5.33 2.24
CA HIS A 226 -16.19 -5.80 1.60
C HIS A 226 -15.07 -4.75 1.62
N GLU A 227 -15.37 -3.54 1.15
CA GLU A 227 -14.38 -2.45 1.07
C GLU A 227 -13.91 -1.99 2.46
N ILE A 228 -14.78 -2.04 3.48
CA ILE A 228 -14.36 -1.80 4.87
C ILE A 228 -13.36 -2.87 5.31
N GLY A 229 -13.50 -4.12 4.86
CA GLY A 229 -12.55 -5.21 5.10
C GLY A 229 -11.15 -4.89 4.58
N HIS A 230 -11.07 -4.30 3.37
CA HIS A 230 -9.82 -3.70 2.88
C HIS A 230 -9.35 -2.57 3.80
N ALA A 231 -10.22 -1.62 4.14
CA ALA A 231 -9.86 -0.44 4.93
C ALA A 231 -9.37 -0.77 6.35
N ILE A 232 -9.68 -1.94 6.91
CA ILE A 232 -9.15 -2.41 8.19
C ILE A 232 -7.85 -3.23 8.08
N GLY A 233 -7.42 -3.58 6.86
CA GLY A 233 -6.11 -4.15 6.58
C GLY A 233 -6.07 -5.46 5.78
N ILE A 234 -7.20 -6.01 5.34
CA ILE A 234 -7.18 -7.25 4.54
C ILE A 234 -6.96 -6.88 3.06
N MET A 235 -5.76 -7.11 2.52
CA MET A 235 -5.38 -6.66 1.17
C MET A 235 -5.71 -7.69 0.07
N GLY A 236 -5.82 -8.97 0.46
CA GLY A 236 -6.21 -10.05 -0.43
C GLY A 236 -7.70 -10.40 -0.35
N HIS A 237 -8.08 -11.46 -1.05
CA HIS A 237 -9.45 -11.97 -1.11
C HIS A 237 -9.50 -13.39 -0.57
N SER A 238 -10.60 -13.73 0.10
CA SER A 238 -10.90 -15.12 0.44
C SER A 238 -11.28 -15.91 -0.82
N GLN A 239 -10.99 -17.21 -0.81
CA GLN A 239 -11.44 -18.16 -1.84
C GLN A 239 -12.85 -18.70 -1.58
N SER A 240 -13.39 -18.50 -0.38
CA SER A 240 -14.69 -19.01 0.02
C SER A 240 -15.76 -17.98 -0.28
N LYS A 241 -16.74 -18.33 -1.14
CA LYS A 241 -17.87 -17.45 -1.45
C LYS A 241 -18.65 -16.96 -0.22
N ASN A 242 -18.59 -17.67 0.91
CA ASN A 242 -19.33 -17.31 2.11
C ASN A 242 -18.62 -16.25 2.98
N ASP A 243 -17.40 -15.85 2.60
CA ASP A 243 -16.61 -14.88 3.34
C ASP A 243 -16.83 -13.48 2.76
N VAL A 244 -16.89 -12.47 3.63
CA VAL A 244 -17.01 -11.06 3.21
C VAL A 244 -15.91 -10.65 2.24
N MET A 245 -14.71 -11.21 2.39
CA MET A 245 -13.57 -10.89 1.54
C MET A 245 -13.51 -11.70 0.24
N TYR A 246 -14.58 -12.41 -0.14
CA TYR A 246 -14.66 -13.03 -1.46
C TYR A 246 -14.92 -11.99 -2.54
N GLY A 247 -14.12 -12.01 -3.62
CA GLY A 247 -14.13 -10.94 -4.63
C GLY A 247 -15.43 -10.78 -5.43
N PHE A 248 -16.33 -11.78 -5.41
CA PHE A 248 -17.62 -11.74 -6.09
C PHE A 248 -18.73 -12.43 -5.28
N ASN A 249 -19.07 -11.94 -4.09
CA ASN A 249 -20.31 -12.36 -3.45
C ASN A 249 -20.98 -11.26 -2.61
N ALA A 250 -22.30 -11.34 -2.55
CA ALA A 250 -23.22 -10.44 -1.87
C ALA A 250 -23.60 -10.94 -0.46
N THR A 251 -22.71 -11.63 0.26
CA THR A 251 -23.02 -12.01 1.66
C THR A 251 -22.74 -10.81 2.57
N SER A 252 -23.78 -10.38 3.28
CA SER A 252 -23.75 -9.31 4.28
C SER A 252 -23.30 -9.78 5.67
N GLU A 253 -23.09 -11.09 5.86
CA GLU A 253 -22.79 -11.71 7.14
C GLU A 253 -21.35 -12.19 7.23
N PHE A 254 -20.72 -11.95 8.39
CA PHE A 254 -19.36 -12.44 8.66
C PHE A 254 -19.34 -13.93 8.92
N SER A 255 -18.57 -14.66 8.12
CA SER A 255 -18.28 -16.07 8.34
C SER A 255 -17.42 -16.30 9.59
N ALA A 256 -17.26 -17.55 10.00
CA ALA A 256 -16.33 -17.91 11.07
C ALA A 256 -14.87 -17.54 10.70
N LYS A 257 -14.51 -17.67 9.40
CA LYS A 257 -13.17 -17.33 8.91
C LYS A 257 -12.95 -15.83 8.93
N ASP A 258 -13.96 -15.03 8.58
CA ASP A 258 -13.88 -13.57 8.65
C ASP A 258 -13.59 -13.12 10.09
N LYS A 259 -14.37 -13.67 11.03
CA LYS A 259 -14.25 -13.34 12.46
C LYS A 259 -12.88 -13.71 13.02
N GLU A 260 -12.41 -14.91 12.72
CA GLU A 260 -11.12 -15.39 13.18
C GLU A 260 -9.96 -14.59 12.57
N THR A 261 -10.03 -14.26 11.28
CA THR A 261 -9.03 -13.44 10.60
C THR A 261 -8.90 -12.06 11.26
N ILE A 262 -10.02 -11.36 11.46
CA ILE A 262 -10.02 -10.02 12.05
C ILE A 262 -9.57 -10.07 13.53
N ARG A 263 -9.98 -11.10 14.28
CA ARG A 263 -9.51 -11.33 15.66
C ARG A 263 -7.98 -11.48 15.71
N LEU A 264 -7.41 -12.29 14.82
CA LEU A 264 -5.96 -12.49 14.74
C LEU A 264 -5.23 -11.20 14.34
N MET A 265 -5.75 -10.44 13.37
CA MET A 265 -5.14 -9.17 12.94
C MET A 265 -4.92 -8.21 14.14
N TYR A 266 -5.94 -8.09 14.98
CA TYR A 266 -5.95 -7.18 16.12
C TYR A 266 -5.55 -7.85 17.46
N SER A 267 -5.14 -9.13 17.44
CA SER A 267 -4.73 -9.86 18.64
C SER A 267 -3.49 -9.23 19.28
N LYS A 268 -3.49 -9.21 20.62
CA LYS A 268 -2.31 -8.85 21.42
C LYS A 268 -1.38 -10.04 21.65
N ASN A 269 -1.85 -11.26 21.42
CA ASN A 269 -1.07 -12.47 21.57
C ASN A 269 -0.19 -12.69 20.33
N GLN A 270 1.07 -12.28 20.41
CA GLN A 270 2.01 -12.40 19.29
C GLN A 270 2.35 -13.85 18.94
N GLU A 271 2.30 -14.76 19.91
CA GLU A 271 2.56 -16.19 19.67
C GLU A 271 1.46 -16.79 18.80
N GLU A 272 0.20 -16.51 19.13
CA GLU A 272 -0.96 -16.92 18.33
C GLU A 272 -0.90 -16.37 16.90
N VAL A 273 -0.59 -15.07 16.76
CA VAL A 273 -0.42 -14.44 15.45
C VAL A 273 0.74 -15.08 14.68
N SER A 274 1.85 -15.40 15.34
CA SER A 274 3.00 -16.07 14.73
C SER A 274 2.65 -17.50 14.28
N ASN A 275 1.85 -18.23 15.07
CA ASN A 275 1.40 -19.57 14.72
C ASN A 275 0.43 -19.54 13.53
N ALA A 276 -0.48 -18.56 13.48
CA ALA A 276 -1.37 -18.35 12.34
C ALA A 276 -0.63 -17.92 11.05
N LYS A 277 0.55 -17.29 11.20
CA LYS A 277 1.47 -16.99 10.09
C LYS A 277 2.26 -18.21 9.61
N SER A 278 2.31 -19.29 10.37
CA SER A 278 3.05 -20.49 9.97
C SER A 278 2.43 -21.10 8.70
N GLY A 279 3.23 -21.27 7.64
CA GLY A 279 2.75 -21.71 6.32
C GLY A 279 2.19 -20.61 5.42
N TYR A 280 2.22 -19.34 5.85
CA TYR A 280 1.78 -18.16 5.10
C TYR A 280 2.37 -18.10 3.67
N GLU A 281 3.69 -18.25 3.56
CA GLU A 281 4.39 -18.10 2.27
C GLU A 281 3.99 -19.20 1.29
N ASP A 282 3.79 -20.42 1.80
CA ASP A 282 3.34 -21.56 1.01
C ASP A 282 1.88 -21.39 0.56
N THR A 283 1.01 -20.85 1.42
CA THR A 283 -0.37 -20.55 1.05
C THR A 283 -0.43 -19.49 -0.03
N LYS A 284 0.23 -18.33 0.14
CA LYS A 284 0.26 -17.28 -0.90
C LYS A 284 0.77 -17.80 -2.24
N LEU A 285 1.80 -18.64 -2.22
CA LEU A 285 2.32 -19.26 -3.43
C LEU A 285 1.32 -20.21 -4.09
N LYS A 286 0.69 -21.11 -3.31
CA LYS A 286 -0.33 -22.04 -3.82
C LYS A 286 -1.52 -21.30 -4.44
N GLU A 287 -1.98 -20.23 -3.79
CA GLU A 287 -3.09 -19.42 -4.28
C GLU A 287 -2.73 -18.69 -5.58
N ALA A 288 -1.55 -18.07 -5.63
CA ALA A 288 -1.09 -17.38 -6.83
C ALA A 288 -0.84 -18.33 -8.01
N LEU A 289 -0.29 -19.53 -7.75
CA LEU A 289 -0.16 -20.59 -8.74
C LEU A 289 -1.53 -21.03 -9.25
N SER A 290 -2.47 -21.35 -8.36
CA SER A 290 -3.83 -21.72 -8.76
C SER A 290 -4.52 -20.61 -9.56
N TYR A 291 -4.30 -19.33 -9.25
CA TYR A 291 -4.91 -18.22 -9.97
C TYR A 291 -4.32 -18.07 -11.38
N ALA A 292 -3.00 -18.17 -11.52
CA ALA A 292 -2.31 -18.17 -12.82
C ALA A 292 -2.71 -19.37 -13.68
N GLU A 293 -2.89 -20.56 -13.09
CA GLU A 293 -3.35 -21.76 -13.81
C GLU A 293 -4.80 -21.68 -14.27
N LYS A 294 -5.69 -21.11 -13.44
CA LYS A 294 -7.12 -20.96 -13.77
C LYS A 294 -7.38 -19.84 -14.76
N ILE A 295 -6.59 -18.77 -14.73
CA ILE A 295 -6.77 -17.59 -15.60
C ILE A 295 -5.47 -17.28 -16.38
N PRO A 296 -4.96 -18.21 -17.19
CA PRO A 296 -3.62 -18.12 -17.78
C PRO A 296 -3.50 -17.01 -18.84
N ASN A 297 -4.61 -16.50 -19.37
CA ASN A 297 -4.64 -15.47 -20.41
C ASN A 297 -4.82 -14.06 -19.84
N LYS A 298 -4.65 -13.86 -18.53
CA LYS A 298 -4.77 -12.55 -17.88
C LYS A 298 -3.43 -12.10 -17.33
N THR A 299 -2.93 -10.95 -17.80
CA THR A 299 -1.65 -10.36 -17.37
C THR A 299 -1.54 -10.27 -15.85
N THR A 300 -2.60 -9.83 -15.16
CA THR A 300 -2.60 -9.65 -13.71
C THR A 300 -2.43 -10.94 -12.91
N SER A 301 -2.79 -12.11 -13.45
CA SER A 301 -2.57 -13.40 -12.77
C SER A 301 -1.08 -13.74 -12.64
N TRP A 302 -0.34 -13.57 -13.73
CA TRP A 302 1.09 -13.80 -13.77
C TRP A 302 1.89 -12.71 -13.04
N ILE A 303 1.39 -11.46 -13.02
CA ILE A 303 1.96 -10.39 -12.17
C ILE A 303 1.89 -10.78 -10.69
N GLN A 304 0.72 -11.26 -10.22
CA GLN A 304 0.56 -11.66 -8.81
C GLN A 304 1.47 -12.82 -8.44
N LEU A 305 1.57 -13.84 -9.30
CA LEU A 305 2.52 -14.94 -9.10
C LEU A 305 3.97 -14.45 -9.06
N GLY A 306 4.35 -13.55 -9.98
CA GLY A 306 5.67 -12.95 -9.99
C GLY A 306 5.97 -12.15 -8.71
N GLN A 307 4.98 -11.41 -8.18
CA GLN A 307 5.13 -10.68 -6.93
C GLN A 307 5.34 -11.61 -5.75
N VAL A 308 4.60 -12.72 -5.66
CA VAL A 308 4.79 -13.71 -4.58
C VAL A 308 6.19 -14.32 -4.65
N TYR A 309 6.68 -14.67 -5.84
CA TYR A 309 8.06 -15.13 -5.98
C TYR A 309 9.09 -14.06 -5.62
N TYR A 310 8.85 -12.79 -6.00
CA TYR A 310 9.70 -11.67 -5.64
C TYR A 310 9.80 -11.48 -4.13
N ASP A 311 8.66 -11.53 -3.42
CA ASP A 311 8.58 -11.40 -1.97
C ASP A 311 9.31 -12.56 -1.25
N GLN A 312 9.29 -13.77 -1.83
CA GLN A 312 10.07 -14.91 -1.37
C GLN A 312 11.57 -14.84 -1.71
N GLY A 313 12.03 -13.78 -2.38
CA GLY A 313 13.40 -13.64 -2.87
C GLY A 313 13.75 -14.58 -4.04
N LYS A 314 12.77 -15.28 -4.61
CA LYS A 314 12.92 -16.17 -5.77
C LYS A 314 12.89 -15.36 -7.07
N LEU A 315 13.90 -14.52 -7.26
CA LEU A 315 13.92 -13.51 -8.33
C LEU A 315 13.85 -14.10 -9.74
N ASN A 316 14.41 -15.30 -9.98
CA ASN A 316 14.33 -15.95 -11.30
C ASN A 316 12.91 -16.44 -11.60
N ASP A 317 12.23 -17.07 -10.63
CA ASP A 317 10.84 -17.52 -10.79
C ASP A 317 9.91 -16.31 -10.98
N ALA A 318 10.17 -15.21 -10.26
CA ALA A 318 9.47 -13.95 -10.45
C ALA A 318 9.62 -13.42 -11.89
N LEU A 319 10.85 -13.38 -12.41
CA LEU A 319 11.13 -12.97 -13.78
C LEU A 319 10.44 -13.88 -14.82
N ASP A 320 10.34 -15.18 -14.58
CA ASP A 320 9.65 -16.10 -15.50
C ASP A 320 8.14 -15.89 -15.50
N ALA A 321 7.53 -15.66 -14.32
CA ALA A 321 6.13 -15.26 -14.23
C ALA A 321 5.87 -13.90 -14.93
N TYR A 322 6.74 -12.91 -14.74
CA TYR A 322 6.61 -11.62 -15.43
C TYR A 322 6.81 -11.74 -16.96
N LYS A 323 7.66 -12.63 -17.44
CA LYS A 323 7.76 -12.93 -18.89
C LYS A 323 6.45 -13.52 -19.43
N LYS A 324 5.77 -14.36 -18.65
CA LYS A 324 4.42 -14.85 -19.01
C LYS A 324 3.41 -13.70 -19.07
N ALA A 325 3.44 -12.78 -18.11
CA ALA A 325 2.62 -11.57 -18.15
C ALA A 325 2.87 -10.74 -19.44
N LEU A 326 4.14 -10.49 -19.80
CA LEU A 326 4.50 -9.78 -21.04
C LEU A 326 4.14 -10.53 -22.33
N SER A 327 4.02 -11.85 -22.29
CA SER A 327 3.56 -12.62 -23.45
C SER A 327 2.07 -12.42 -23.75
N ILE A 328 1.31 -11.88 -22.78
CA ILE A 328 -0.11 -11.56 -22.89
C ILE A 328 -0.30 -10.07 -23.22
N ASP A 329 0.36 -9.19 -22.45
CA ASP A 329 0.44 -7.76 -22.73
C ASP A 329 1.90 -7.30 -22.76
N ALA A 330 2.43 -7.16 -23.97
CA ALA A 330 3.82 -6.76 -24.20
C ALA A 330 4.12 -5.29 -23.85
N THR A 331 3.10 -4.51 -23.49
CA THR A 331 3.18 -3.06 -23.26
C THR A 331 2.80 -2.65 -21.84
N ASP A 332 2.68 -3.59 -20.90
CA ASP A 332 2.33 -3.26 -19.51
C ASP A 332 3.54 -2.63 -18.77
N PRO A 333 3.50 -1.33 -18.41
CA PRO A 333 4.60 -0.66 -17.72
C PRO A 333 4.86 -1.20 -16.31
N ASP A 334 3.86 -1.75 -15.62
CA ASP A 334 4.03 -2.29 -14.26
C ASP A 334 4.82 -3.59 -14.26
N VAL A 335 4.67 -4.41 -15.31
CA VAL A 335 5.47 -5.62 -15.49
C VAL A 335 6.94 -5.25 -15.72
N TYR A 336 7.21 -4.29 -16.61
CA TYR A 336 8.57 -3.79 -16.84
C TYR A 336 9.21 -3.23 -15.56
N ARG A 337 8.44 -2.47 -14.76
CA ARG A 337 8.89 -1.94 -13.47
C ARG A 337 9.23 -3.06 -12.49
N SER A 338 8.40 -4.10 -12.40
CA SER A 338 8.60 -5.24 -11.50
C SER A 338 9.82 -6.08 -11.90
N MET A 339 10.03 -6.31 -13.20
CA MET A 339 11.25 -6.95 -13.70
C MET A 339 12.50 -6.11 -13.41
N ALA A 340 12.43 -4.78 -13.58
CA ALA A 340 13.53 -3.88 -13.25
C ALA A 340 13.92 -3.97 -11.77
N GLN A 341 12.94 -4.08 -10.87
CA GLN A 341 13.17 -4.29 -9.43
C GLN A 341 13.88 -5.63 -9.17
N CYS A 342 13.47 -6.72 -9.82
CA CYS A 342 14.17 -8.01 -9.73
C CYS A 342 15.65 -7.88 -10.12
N TYR A 343 15.93 -7.18 -11.22
CA TYR A 343 17.30 -6.91 -11.67
C TYR A 343 18.07 -6.00 -10.71
N TYR A 344 17.42 -5.00 -10.12
CA TYR A 344 18.03 -4.13 -9.12
C TYR A 344 18.46 -4.90 -7.87
N ILE A 345 17.59 -5.74 -7.31
CA ILE A 345 17.92 -6.59 -6.14
C ILE A 345 19.02 -7.59 -6.49
N SER A 346 19.01 -8.12 -7.72
CA SER A 346 20.09 -8.96 -8.26
C SER A 346 21.39 -8.19 -8.55
N LYS A 347 21.47 -6.89 -8.23
CA LYS A 347 22.60 -5.98 -8.50
C LYS A 347 22.97 -5.85 -9.99
N LYS A 348 22.05 -6.20 -10.89
CA LYS A 348 22.18 -6.07 -12.35
C LYS A 348 21.68 -4.69 -12.80
N TYR A 349 22.35 -3.65 -12.34
CA TYR A 349 21.87 -2.26 -12.45
C TYR A 349 21.69 -1.77 -13.90
N GLU A 350 22.57 -2.14 -14.82
CA GLU A 350 22.40 -1.82 -16.26
C GLU A 350 21.11 -2.41 -16.84
N THR A 351 20.81 -3.66 -16.47
CA THR A 351 19.58 -4.32 -16.91
C THR A 351 18.37 -3.68 -16.24
N ALA A 352 18.45 -3.34 -14.96
CA ALA A 352 17.39 -2.61 -14.27
C ALA A 352 17.07 -1.28 -14.97
N ILE A 353 18.08 -0.49 -15.33
CA ILE A 353 17.91 0.77 -16.07
C ILE A 353 17.17 0.54 -17.39
N LYS A 354 17.56 -0.50 -18.16
CA LYS A 354 16.88 -0.84 -19.42
C LYS A 354 15.38 -1.10 -19.22
N TYR A 355 15.02 -1.90 -18.22
CA TYR A 355 13.63 -2.24 -17.95
C TYR A 355 12.83 -1.09 -17.32
N PHE A 356 13.43 -0.25 -16.47
CA PHE A 356 12.78 0.98 -16.01
C PHE A 356 12.51 1.96 -17.17
N LYS A 357 13.43 2.06 -18.14
CA LYS A 357 13.20 2.88 -19.34
C LYS A 357 12.04 2.34 -20.19
N TYR A 358 11.87 1.03 -20.31
CA TYR A 358 10.66 0.46 -20.94
C TYR A 358 9.39 0.79 -20.14
N ALA A 359 9.41 0.64 -18.82
CA ALA A 359 8.28 1.03 -17.97
C ALA A 359 7.88 2.50 -18.20
N LYS A 360 8.86 3.40 -18.28
CA LYS A 360 8.62 4.82 -18.60
C LYS A 360 8.08 5.02 -20.01
N GLN A 361 8.61 4.31 -21.01
CA GLN A 361 8.16 4.40 -22.40
C GLN A 361 6.69 3.98 -22.58
N TYR A 362 6.24 2.96 -21.85
CA TYR A 362 4.87 2.45 -21.93
C TYR A 362 3.90 3.07 -20.91
N ALA A 363 4.37 3.99 -20.07
CA ALA A 363 3.50 4.75 -19.19
C ALA A 363 2.54 5.65 -19.99
N SER A 364 1.32 5.84 -19.49
CA SER A 364 0.41 6.82 -20.11
C SER A 364 0.97 8.24 -19.92
N SER A 365 0.61 9.16 -20.83
CA SER A 365 1.05 10.57 -20.77
C SER A 365 0.73 11.27 -19.44
N ASN A 366 -0.30 10.82 -18.73
CA ASN A 366 -0.76 11.41 -17.47
C ASN A 366 -0.21 10.67 -16.23
N THR A 367 0.59 9.62 -16.41
CA THR A 367 1.18 8.86 -15.31
C THR A 367 2.36 9.63 -14.74
N ASP A 368 2.38 9.84 -13.41
CA ASP A 368 3.55 10.36 -12.71
C ASP A 368 4.70 9.34 -12.79
N THR A 369 5.75 9.67 -13.56
CA THR A 369 6.93 8.81 -13.73
C THR A 369 8.06 9.15 -12.76
N SER A 370 7.87 10.06 -11.81
CA SER A 370 8.93 10.53 -10.90
C SER A 370 9.57 9.39 -10.10
N LEU A 371 8.80 8.38 -9.69
CA LEU A 371 9.32 7.18 -9.04
C LEU A 371 10.18 6.32 -9.98
N ILE A 372 9.82 6.25 -11.27
CA ILE A 372 10.62 5.52 -12.26
C ILE A 372 11.94 6.27 -12.49
N ASP A 373 11.88 7.59 -12.59
CA ASP A 373 13.06 8.44 -12.70
C ASP A 373 13.97 8.30 -11.47
N GLU A 374 13.41 8.29 -10.26
CA GLU A 374 14.17 8.04 -9.05
C GLU A 374 14.94 6.71 -9.12
N ASN A 375 14.26 5.62 -9.48
CA ASN A 375 14.87 4.29 -9.57
C ASN A 375 15.96 4.20 -10.64
N ILE A 376 15.78 4.86 -11.80
CA ILE A 376 16.82 4.96 -12.83
C ILE A 376 18.03 5.73 -12.27
N GLY A 377 17.80 6.85 -11.60
CA GLY A 377 18.84 7.66 -10.97
C GLY A 377 19.62 6.89 -9.89
N ILE A 378 18.93 6.13 -9.05
CA ILE A 378 19.55 5.25 -8.05
C ILE A 378 20.41 4.18 -8.73
N CYS A 379 19.95 3.57 -9.82
CA CYS A 379 20.74 2.58 -10.54
C CYS A 379 22.02 3.19 -11.14
N TYR A 380 21.94 4.38 -11.75
CA TYR A 380 23.12 5.09 -12.24
C TYR A 380 24.08 5.47 -11.10
N HIS A 381 23.55 5.90 -9.95
CA HIS A 381 24.34 6.16 -8.76
C HIS A 381 25.08 4.90 -8.28
N LYS A 382 24.40 3.75 -8.22
CA LYS A 382 25.01 2.45 -7.87
C LYS A 382 26.14 2.02 -8.82
N LEU A 383 26.13 2.54 -10.04
CA LEU A 383 27.17 2.34 -11.05
C LEU A 383 28.26 3.42 -11.01
N ASN A 384 28.20 4.36 -10.06
CA ASN A 384 29.03 5.57 -9.97
C ASN A 384 28.95 6.49 -11.21
N ARG A 385 27.85 6.39 -11.98
CA ARG A 385 27.58 7.20 -13.18
C ARG A 385 26.79 8.45 -12.78
N PHE A 386 27.42 9.31 -11.98
CA PHE A 386 26.74 10.42 -11.31
C PHE A 386 26.17 11.47 -12.28
N ASP A 387 26.89 11.76 -13.38
CA ASP A 387 26.41 12.68 -14.42
C ASP A 387 25.09 12.21 -15.04
N GLU A 388 24.93 10.91 -15.23
CA GLU A 388 23.71 10.32 -15.77
C GLU A 388 22.62 10.19 -14.71
N ALA A 389 22.97 9.96 -13.45
CA ALA A 389 22.02 9.92 -12.34
C ALA A 389 21.36 11.29 -12.09
N TYR A 390 22.14 12.37 -12.24
CA TYR A 390 21.75 13.74 -11.91
C TYR A 390 20.40 14.18 -12.50
N PRO A 391 20.17 14.15 -13.83
CA PRO A 391 18.92 14.63 -14.41
C PRO A 391 17.71 13.85 -13.88
N TYR A 392 17.84 12.53 -13.69
CA TYR A 392 16.75 11.69 -13.20
C TYR A 392 16.39 11.98 -11.73
N LEU A 393 17.39 12.06 -10.85
CA LEU A 393 17.14 12.36 -9.43
C LEU A 393 16.68 13.80 -9.20
N LYS A 394 17.15 14.74 -10.02
CA LYS A 394 16.65 16.12 -10.02
C LYS A 394 15.15 16.15 -10.34
N THR A 395 14.74 15.53 -11.45
CA THR A 395 13.33 15.46 -11.85
C THR A 395 12.47 14.76 -10.79
N ALA A 396 12.95 13.65 -10.22
CA ALA A 396 12.25 12.95 -9.15
C ALA A 396 12.04 13.80 -7.89
N PHE A 397 13.07 14.58 -7.50
CA PHE A 397 12.96 15.51 -6.38
C PHE A 397 12.01 16.68 -6.68
N GLU A 398 12.14 17.32 -7.84
CA GLU A 398 11.30 18.47 -8.23
C GLU A 398 9.82 18.09 -8.34
N ALA A 399 9.51 16.87 -8.80
CA ALA A 399 8.14 16.36 -8.84
C ALA A 399 7.54 16.15 -7.44
N ASN A 400 8.35 15.72 -6.47
CA ASN A 400 7.90 15.36 -5.13
C ASN A 400 8.85 15.88 -4.03
N PRO A 401 8.92 17.22 -3.82
CA PRO A 401 9.91 17.85 -2.94
C PRO A 401 9.64 17.64 -1.44
N LYS A 402 8.60 16.87 -1.08
CA LYS A 402 8.31 16.47 0.31
C LYS A 402 8.89 15.11 0.69
N ILE A 403 9.33 14.32 -0.30
CA ILE A 403 9.87 13.00 -0.05
C ILE A 403 11.34 13.12 0.34
N LYS A 404 11.65 12.74 1.59
CA LYS A 404 13.00 12.80 2.16
C LYS A 404 14.01 11.96 1.36
N GLY A 405 13.60 10.78 0.90
CA GLY A 405 14.42 9.89 0.07
C GLY A 405 14.88 10.57 -1.21
N ASN A 406 13.97 11.24 -1.94
CA ASN A 406 14.30 11.96 -3.17
C ASN A 406 15.33 13.07 -2.91
N LEU A 407 15.17 13.84 -1.81
CA LEU A 407 16.14 14.85 -1.42
C LEU A 407 17.52 14.22 -1.16
N TYR A 408 17.58 13.14 -0.38
CA TYR A 408 18.84 12.49 -0.03
C TYR A 408 19.55 11.93 -1.27
N ASN A 409 18.82 11.27 -2.15
CA ASN A 409 19.34 10.76 -3.41
C ASN A 409 19.89 11.90 -4.28
N PHE A 410 19.16 13.02 -4.38
CA PHE A 410 19.59 14.16 -5.18
C PHE A 410 20.82 14.87 -4.58
N ILE A 411 20.84 15.17 -3.28
CA ILE A 411 22.01 15.75 -2.60
C ILE A 411 23.22 14.84 -2.72
N SER A 412 23.04 13.51 -2.63
CA SER A 412 24.14 12.56 -2.78
C SER A 412 24.80 12.66 -4.16
N VAL A 413 24.03 12.78 -5.25
CA VAL A 413 24.60 13.01 -6.58
C VAL A 413 25.22 14.40 -6.69
N CYS A 414 24.60 15.43 -6.14
CA CYS A 414 25.20 16.76 -6.11
C CYS A 414 26.56 16.76 -5.40
N ALA A 415 26.70 16.02 -4.31
CA ALA A 415 27.96 15.90 -3.58
C ALA A 415 29.06 15.19 -4.39
N ASN A 416 28.70 14.17 -5.17
CA ASN A 416 29.66 13.48 -6.04
C ASN A 416 30.08 14.33 -7.26
N LEU A 417 29.23 15.25 -7.70
CA LEU A 417 29.47 16.18 -8.81
C LEU A 417 29.96 17.57 -8.37
N ASP A 418 30.19 17.79 -7.08
CA ASP A 418 30.52 19.09 -6.47
C ASP A 418 29.52 20.23 -6.78
N LYS A 419 28.25 19.88 -6.94
CA LYS A 419 27.12 20.79 -7.22
C LYS A 419 26.53 21.37 -5.93
N LYS A 420 27.32 22.19 -5.23
CA LYS A 420 26.96 22.73 -3.91
C LYS A 420 25.72 23.62 -3.94
N GLU A 421 25.58 24.47 -4.96
CA GLU A 421 24.44 25.40 -5.04
C GLU A 421 23.13 24.69 -5.37
N GLU A 422 23.15 23.66 -6.22
CA GLU A 422 21.97 22.84 -6.49
C GLU A 422 21.55 22.04 -5.26
N ALA A 423 22.51 21.52 -4.47
CA ALA A 423 22.21 20.88 -3.19
C ALA A 423 21.59 21.87 -2.18
N ARG A 424 22.12 23.09 -2.09
CA ARG A 424 21.57 24.17 -1.24
C ARG A 424 20.12 24.48 -1.61
N ASN A 425 19.87 24.67 -2.91
CA ASN A 425 18.53 24.96 -3.43
C ASN A 425 17.55 23.82 -3.17
N ALA A 426 17.99 22.57 -3.29
CA ALA A 426 17.15 21.41 -2.97
C ALA A 426 16.75 21.36 -1.49
N ILE A 427 17.70 21.62 -0.58
CA ILE A 427 17.42 21.66 0.86
C ILE A 427 16.41 22.79 1.18
N GLU A 428 16.57 23.97 0.59
CA GLU A 428 15.64 25.09 0.82
C GLU A 428 14.25 24.79 0.23
N GLN A 429 14.17 24.16 -0.95
CA GLN A 429 12.89 23.69 -1.51
C GLN A 429 12.20 22.68 -0.60
N TYR A 430 12.94 21.70 -0.07
CA TYR A 430 12.41 20.69 0.85
C TYR A 430 11.86 21.33 2.13
N LYS A 431 12.58 22.31 2.69
CA LYS A 431 12.14 23.10 3.85
C LYS A 431 10.90 23.94 3.52
N ASN A 432 10.89 24.66 2.40
CA ASN A 432 9.76 25.48 1.94
C ASN A 432 8.51 24.64 1.65
N ALA A 433 8.67 23.35 1.36
CA ALA A 433 7.56 22.39 1.25
C ALA A 433 6.95 22.00 2.63
N GLY A 434 7.43 22.59 3.73
CA GLY A 434 6.89 22.44 5.08
C GLY A 434 7.57 21.36 5.92
N ASN A 435 8.74 20.86 5.51
CA ASN A 435 9.47 19.82 6.24
C ASN A 435 10.43 20.43 7.26
N ASP A 436 10.47 19.87 8.47
CA ASP A 436 11.47 20.22 9.49
C ASP A 436 12.82 19.57 9.15
N ILE A 437 13.87 20.39 9.10
CA ILE A 437 15.24 19.98 8.79
C ILE A 437 16.19 20.11 9.99
N SER A 438 15.70 20.61 11.13
CA SER A 438 16.53 21.00 12.29
C SER A 438 17.24 19.80 12.94
N GLN A 439 16.54 18.66 13.05
CA GLN A 439 17.05 17.42 13.64
C GLN A 439 17.54 16.41 12.59
N ASP A 440 17.60 16.80 11.30
CA ASP A 440 17.95 15.88 10.22
C ASP A 440 19.47 15.84 10.03
N GLU A 441 20.15 14.86 10.62
CA GLU A 441 21.61 14.74 10.62
C GLU A 441 22.21 14.81 9.20
N MET A 442 21.56 14.16 8.23
CA MET A 442 22.03 14.13 6.84
C MET A 442 21.98 15.52 6.20
N ILE A 443 20.89 16.27 6.42
CA ILE A 443 20.78 17.64 5.94
C ILE A 443 21.80 18.54 6.65
N GLN A 444 22.01 18.37 7.96
CA GLN A 444 22.99 19.15 8.70
C GLN A 444 24.42 18.90 8.20
N VAL A 445 24.76 17.65 7.87
CA VAL A 445 26.04 17.30 7.23
C VAL A 445 26.14 17.95 5.85
N ALA A 446 25.11 17.85 5.01
CA ALA A 446 25.10 18.46 3.68
C ALA A 446 25.30 19.99 3.77
N LEU A 447 24.61 20.67 4.70
CA LEU A 447 24.76 22.10 4.94
C LEU A 447 26.18 22.49 5.38
N LYS A 448 26.89 21.63 6.12
CA LYS A 448 28.31 21.84 6.47
C LYS A 448 29.23 21.70 5.27
N TRP A 449 28.97 20.74 4.38
CA TRP A 449 29.74 20.54 3.14
C TRP A 449 29.52 21.68 2.12
N ILE A 450 28.31 22.24 2.10
CA ILE A 450 27.93 23.36 1.23
C ILE A 450 28.61 24.68 1.64
N LYS A 451 28.90 24.86 2.94
CA LYS A 451 29.72 25.97 3.45
C LYS A 451 31.17 25.81 3.02
#